data_AF-A0AAW0FX21-F1
#
_entry.id   AF-A0AAW0FX21-F1
#
_cell.length_a   1.000
_cell.length_b   1.000
_cell.length_c   1.000
_cell.angle_alpha   90.00
_cell.angle_beta   90.00
_cell.angle_gamma   90.00
#
_symmetry.space_group_name_H-M   'P 1'
#
loop_
_entity.id
_entity.type
_entity.pdbx_description
1 polymer ?
#
loop_
_entity_poly.entity_id
_entity_poly.type
_entity_poly.pdbx_seq_one_letter_code
_entity_poly.pdbx_strand_id
1 'polypeptide(L)'
;MLPRRSKRVKTAHEVASKPKAKAASKSKNAKTALKAKDAKKAKPHPNAKKSNTQPASPEIRNGRGALRDLLEMPMDIICEIFYRLRPLELLRVARINKAFRSLLMHRSSTHIWKEARNSMPGLPEPFPGMSEPAFAALCFDSYCHLCSRPQIRDVVWEFRMRLCNQCKDTKTTLYQRPTPQCPVRPPVMTAVLSKGSRRSVLTSEAQETADKWKQLTDEKEKKKFIVKRKSQISELERHAAKCREWFMNFKRDRAQEIEMIKKQRYDDICQRLEKIGYEDDVAWVQYSGYALDTVAVFREAKHVTDQVWANIKPTVTKYFNNHIRPRRVADEYFAFLKHSMPSLRKAMATFARSYGNIFPLCANFANSSEVRELLDPTSEDDIDVDFDLLIPVLPKILDDWRQNVDRRLDTYLRS
;
A
#
# COMPACT_ATOMS: atom_id res chain seq x y z
N MET A 1 -12.56 37.47 -7.01
CA MET A 1 -11.82 38.50 -7.76
C MET A 1 -10.41 38.61 -7.18
N LEU A 2 -9.44 38.70 -8.09
CA LEU A 2 -7.97 38.74 -7.95
C LEU A 2 -7.46 39.91 -7.06
N PRO A 3 -6.13 40.13 -6.90
CA PRO A 3 -5.07 39.24 -6.38
C PRO A 3 -4.02 40.04 -5.53
N ARG A 4 -3.02 39.40 -4.90
CA ARG A 4 -1.71 40.09 -4.71
C ARG A 4 -0.47 39.17 -4.57
N ARG A 5 0.28 39.18 -5.68
CA ARG A 5 1.75 39.01 -5.90
C ARG A 5 2.65 39.07 -4.65
N SER A 6 3.53 38.07 -4.44
CA SER A 6 4.94 37.98 -4.90
C SER A 6 5.97 38.67 -3.98
N LYS A 7 6.94 37.90 -3.46
CA LYS A 7 8.37 38.05 -3.83
C LYS A 7 9.25 36.91 -3.32
N ARG A 8 10.22 36.61 -4.17
CA ARG A 8 11.22 35.55 -4.18
C ARG A 8 12.54 36.17 -3.71
N VAL A 9 13.30 35.50 -2.84
CA VAL A 9 14.74 35.78 -2.66
C VAL A 9 15.50 34.47 -2.80
N LYS A 10 16.55 34.53 -3.63
CA LYS A 10 17.52 33.50 -3.97
C LYS A 10 18.84 33.85 -3.26
N THR A 11 19.57 32.84 -2.82
CA THR A 11 21.05 32.74 -2.73
C THR A 11 21.32 31.25 -2.43
N ALA A 12 21.85 30.39 -3.31
CA ALA A 12 23.13 30.34 -4.03
C ALA A 12 24.35 30.24 -3.10
N HIS A 13 24.92 29.03 -2.99
CA HIS A 13 26.36 28.84 -3.20
C HIS A 13 26.70 27.43 -3.71
N GLU A 14 27.64 27.47 -4.67
CA GLU A 14 28.28 26.48 -5.54
C GLU A 14 29.06 25.37 -4.82
N VAL A 15 29.02 24.10 -5.27
CA VAL A 15 29.78 23.43 -6.36
C VAL A 15 31.21 23.03 -5.99
N ALA A 16 31.45 21.71 -5.99
CA ALA A 16 32.54 21.02 -6.70
C ALA A 16 32.33 19.50 -6.53
N SER A 17 32.66 18.56 -7.41
CA SER A 17 32.93 18.48 -8.84
C SER A 17 32.96 16.98 -9.18
N LYS A 18 32.31 16.59 -10.28
CA LYS A 18 32.35 15.26 -10.94
C LYS A 18 33.72 15.04 -11.63
N PRO A 19 34.15 13.82 -12.05
CA PRO A 19 33.57 13.08 -13.22
C PRO A 19 33.60 11.53 -13.14
N LYS A 20 32.61 10.79 -13.70
CA LYS A 20 32.58 10.05 -15.03
C LYS A 20 33.75 9.05 -15.22
N ALA A 21 33.63 7.85 -15.81
CA ALA A 21 32.63 7.20 -16.67
C ALA A 21 33.09 5.76 -17.06
N LYS A 22 32.14 4.93 -17.57
CA LYS A 22 32.28 3.88 -18.64
C LYS A 22 33.21 2.67 -18.34
N ALA A 23 33.08 1.46 -18.90
CA ALA A 23 32.16 0.78 -19.82
C ALA A 23 32.59 -0.71 -19.92
N ALA A 24 31.68 -1.57 -20.42
CA ALA A 24 31.94 -2.84 -21.14
C ALA A 24 32.69 -3.96 -20.35
N SER A 25 32.70 -5.25 -20.67
CA SER A 25 32.30 -6.07 -21.83
C SER A 25 32.13 -7.54 -21.39
N LYS A 26 31.46 -8.29 -22.27
CA LYS A 26 31.22 -9.75 -22.32
C LYS A 26 32.48 -10.64 -22.23
N SER A 27 32.20 -11.95 -22.12
CA SER A 27 32.94 -13.11 -22.71
C SER A 27 33.89 -13.82 -21.73
N LYS A 28 34.04 -15.16 -21.61
CA LYS A 28 33.54 -16.39 -22.27
C LYS A 28 34.04 -17.60 -21.42
N ASN A 29 33.36 -18.76 -21.52
CA ASN A 29 33.87 -20.17 -21.60
C ASN A 29 35.03 -20.66 -20.69
N ALA A 30 35.17 -21.92 -20.26
CA ALA A 30 34.47 -23.19 -20.50
C ALA A 30 35.04 -24.29 -19.54
N LYS A 31 34.20 -25.31 -19.29
CA LYS A 31 34.47 -26.77 -19.13
C LYS A 31 35.82 -27.30 -18.60
N THR A 32 35.71 -28.14 -17.56
CA THR A 32 36.28 -29.51 -17.42
C THR A 32 35.64 -30.14 -16.17
N ALA A 33 34.72 -31.11 -16.24
CA ALA A 33 34.90 -32.55 -16.45
C ALA A 33 35.88 -33.22 -15.48
N LEU A 34 35.37 -34.03 -14.54
CA LEU A 34 35.87 -35.38 -14.26
C LEU A 34 34.88 -36.19 -13.40
N LYS A 35 34.81 -37.47 -13.74
CA LYS A 35 33.84 -38.51 -13.38
C LYS A 35 34.24 -39.26 -12.10
N ALA A 36 33.26 -39.80 -11.37
CA ALA A 36 33.21 -41.19 -10.84
C ALA A 36 31.82 -41.35 -10.17
N LYS A 37 30.92 -42.25 -10.58
CA LYS A 37 30.91 -43.72 -10.33
C LYS A 37 31.10 -44.00 -8.81
N ASP A 38 30.23 -44.66 -8.06
CA ASP A 38 29.27 -45.72 -8.37
C ASP A 38 28.12 -45.75 -7.34
N ALA A 39 26.99 -46.27 -7.79
CA ALA A 39 25.82 -46.60 -6.99
C ALA A 39 26.05 -47.88 -6.16
N LYS A 40 25.63 -47.89 -4.90
CA LYS A 40 25.12 -49.11 -4.25
C LYS A 40 23.85 -48.82 -3.45
N LYS A 41 22.80 -49.49 -3.93
CA LYS A 41 21.44 -49.61 -3.40
C LYS A 41 21.49 -50.69 -2.30
N ALA A 42 20.98 -50.41 -1.11
CA ALA A 42 20.66 -51.44 -0.13
C ALA A 42 19.36 -51.07 0.61
N LYS A 43 18.42 -52.03 0.59
CA LYS A 43 17.09 -51.99 1.20
C LYS A 43 17.20 -52.16 2.73
N PRO A 44 16.27 -51.63 3.54
CA PRO A 44 16.14 -52.02 4.95
C PRO A 44 15.05 -53.10 5.15
N HIS A 45 15.32 -54.04 6.04
CA HIS A 45 14.40 -55.00 6.66
C HIS A 45 14.95 -55.31 8.08
N PRO A 46 14.17 -55.83 9.04
CA PRO A 46 12.94 -55.28 9.60
C PRO A 46 12.93 -55.29 11.16
N ASN A 47 11.86 -54.71 11.72
CA ASN A 47 11.20 -55.12 12.97
C ASN A 47 11.76 -54.65 14.33
N ALA A 48 10.99 -53.81 15.03
CA ALA A 48 10.69 -54.00 16.45
C ALA A 48 9.47 -53.14 16.86
N LYS A 49 8.40 -53.82 17.25
CA LYS A 49 7.17 -53.27 17.83
C LYS A 49 7.45 -52.57 19.16
N LYS A 50 6.87 -51.39 19.38
CA LYS A 50 6.33 -50.99 20.70
C LYS A 50 5.00 -50.27 20.51
N SER A 51 3.99 -50.88 21.09
CA SER A 51 2.64 -50.37 21.32
C SER A 51 2.68 -49.14 22.21
N ASN A 52 2.02 -48.06 21.81
CA ASN A 52 1.37 -47.20 22.79
C ASN A 52 0.11 -46.56 22.18
N THR A 53 -1.00 -46.83 22.83
CA THR A 53 -2.35 -46.42 22.48
C THR A 53 -2.51 -44.94 22.82
N GLN A 54 -2.82 -44.10 21.83
CA GLN A 54 -3.32 -42.74 22.06
C GLN A 54 -4.62 -42.52 21.27
N PRO A 55 -5.58 -41.76 21.84
CA PRO A 55 -6.92 -41.68 21.31
C PRO A 55 -6.92 -40.92 19.97
N ALA A 56 -7.69 -41.47 19.03
CA ALA A 56 -7.87 -40.91 17.70
C ALA A 56 -8.30 -39.44 17.79
N SER A 57 -7.44 -38.55 17.33
CA SER A 57 -7.84 -37.22 16.89
C SER A 57 -8.94 -37.37 15.84
N PRO A 58 -9.96 -36.48 15.81
CA PRO A 58 -11.01 -36.59 14.82
C PRO A 58 -10.35 -36.45 13.46
N GLU A 59 -10.41 -37.52 12.66
CA GLU A 59 -10.13 -37.43 11.24
C GLU A 59 -11.08 -36.35 10.71
N ILE A 60 -10.53 -35.18 10.43
CA ILE A 60 -11.16 -34.22 9.53
C ILE A 60 -11.32 -35.02 8.24
N ARG A 61 -12.53 -35.56 8.02
CA ARG A 61 -12.93 -36.20 6.77
C ARG A 61 -12.59 -35.18 5.69
N ASN A 62 -11.45 -35.39 5.04
CA ASN A 62 -11.04 -34.62 3.89
C ASN A 62 -12.17 -34.82 2.88
N GLY A 63 -13.01 -33.79 2.71
CA GLY A 63 -14.20 -33.78 1.85
C GLY A 63 -13.87 -33.90 0.38
N ARG A 64 -13.18 -34.98 -0.01
CA ARG A 64 -12.99 -35.40 -1.39
C ARG A 64 -14.28 -36.06 -1.84
N GLY A 65 -15.28 -35.23 -2.13
CA GLY A 65 -16.59 -35.69 -2.60
C GLY A 65 -17.71 -34.66 -2.50
N ALA A 66 -17.68 -33.77 -1.50
CA ALA A 66 -18.81 -32.89 -1.17
C ALA A 66 -19.27 -31.92 -2.28
N LEU A 67 -18.43 -31.66 -3.30
CA LEU A 67 -18.78 -30.82 -4.46
C LEU A 67 -19.22 -31.63 -5.69
N ARG A 68 -19.08 -32.96 -5.68
CA ARG A 68 -19.55 -33.81 -6.77
C ARG A 68 -21.09 -33.83 -6.78
N ASP A 69 -21.66 -33.96 -5.59
CA ASP A 69 -23.10 -33.95 -5.30
C ASP A 69 -23.77 -32.63 -5.76
N LEU A 70 -23.04 -31.51 -5.77
CA LEU A 70 -23.57 -30.22 -6.25
C LEU A 70 -24.01 -30.29 -7.72
N LEU A 71 -23.28 -31.04 -8.56
CA LEU A 71 -23.61 -31.19 -9.98
C LEU A 71 -24.65 -32.29 -10.23
N GLU A 72 -25.05 -33.04 -9.21
CA GLU A 72 -26.12 -34.03 -9.26
C GLU A 72 -27.49 -33.40 -8.91
N MET A 73 -27.49 -32.16 -8.41
CA MET A 73 -28.72 -31.40 -8.15
C MET A 73 -29.42 -30.98 -9.45
N PRO A 74 -30.73 -30.69 -9.41
CA PRO A 74 -31.44 -30.09 -10.54
C PRO A 74 -30.78 -28.80 -11.00
N MET A 75 -30.78 -28.58 -12.32
CA MET A 75 -30.13 -27.43 -12.96
C MET A 75 -30.59 -26.09 -12.36
N ASP A 76 -31.87 -25.98 -11.98
CA ASP A 76 -32.44 -24.75 -11.41
C ASP A 76 -31.76 -24.36 -10.09
N ILE A 77 -31.46 -25.33 -9.23
CA ILE A 77 -30.79 -25.09 -7.95
C ILE A 77 -29.33 -24.67 -8.19
N ILE A 78 -28.66 -25.33 -9.14
CA ILE A 78 -27.28 -24.98 -9.53
C ILE A 78 -27.23 -23.54 -10.06
N CYS A 79 -28.20 -23.18 -10.91
CA CYS A 79 -28.34 -21.83 -11.44
C CYS A 79 -28.60 -20.81 -10.32
N GLU A 80 -29.52 -21.08 -9.39
CA GLU A 80 -29.80 -20.18 -8.25
C GLU A 80 -28.55 -19.90 -7.41
N ILE A 81 -27.75 -20.94 -7.15
CA ILE A 81 -26.47 -20.78 -6.44
C ILE A 81 -25.52 -19.89 -7.25
N PHE A 82 -25.40 -20.12 -8.56
CA PHE A 82 -24.50 -19.35 -9.41
C PHE A 82 -24.96 -17.92 -9.69
N TYR A 83 -26.26 -17.63 -9.63
CA TYR A 83 -26.80 -16.26 -9.73
C TYR A 83 -26.38 -15.37 -8.55
N ARG A 84 -26.03 -15.97 -7.41
CA ARG A 84 -25.51 -15.23 -6.25
C ARG A 84 -24.02 -14.90 -6.35
N LEU A 85 -23.31 -15.46 -7.34
CA LEU A 85 -21.87 -15.27 -7.50
C LEU A 85 -21.55 -14.08 -8.39
N ARG A 86 -20.48 -13.34 -8.02
CA ARG A 86 -19.93 -12.30 -8.89
C ARG A 86 -19.14 -12.91 -10.04
N PRO A 87 -18.89 -12.19 -11.15
CA PRO A 87 -18.22 -12.75 -12.32
C PRO A 87 -16.82 -13.33 -12.01
N LEU A 88 -16.08 -12.73 -11.07
CA LEU A 88 -14.78 -13.26 -10.64
C LEU A 88 -14.90 -14.58 -9.88
N GLU A 89 -15.93 -14.75 -9.05
CA GLU A 89 -16.17 -15.97 -8.29
C GLU A 89 -16.61 -17.09 -9.23
N LEU A 90 -17.50 -16.78 -10.17
CA LEU A 90 -17.93 -17.72 -11.20
C LEU A 90 -16.75 -18.19 -12.08
N LEU A 91 -15.83 -17.29 -12.44
CA LEU A 91 -14.58 -17.64 -13.12
C LEU A 91 -13.69 -18.58 -12.31
N ARG A 92 -13.60 -18.38 -11.00
CA ARG A 92 -12.84 -19.26 -10.11
C ARG A 92 -13.48 -20.64 -10.03
N VAL A 93 -14.80 -20.71 -9.86
CA VAL A 93 -15.55 -21.99 -9.88
C VAL A 93 -15.31 -22.75 -11.18
N ALA A 94 -15.40 -22.06 -12.33
CA ALA A 94 -15.11 -22.64 -13.64
C ALA A 94 -13.65 -23.12 -13.82
N ARG A 95 -12.71 -22.74 -12.95
CA ARG A 95 -11.30 -23.17 -12.98
C ARG A 95 -10.99 -24.27 -11.97
N ILE A 96 -11.84 -24.48 -10.96
CA ILE A 96 -11.60 -25.45 -9.88
C ILE A 96 -11.89 -26.89 -10.33
N ASN A 97 -12.89 -27.12 -11.18
CA ASN A 97 -13.30 -28.46 -11.64
C ASN A 97 -13.52 -28.50 -13.16
N LYS A 98 -13.12 -29.59 -13.82
CA LYS A 98 -13.41 -29.85 -15.24
C LYS A 98 -14.92 -29.88 -15.53
N ALA A 99 -15.74 -30.40 -14.63
CA ALA A 99 -17.19 -30.46 -14.81
C ALA A 99 -17.82 -29.05 -14.73
N PHE A 100 -17.47 -28.25 -13.71
CA PHE A 100 -17.88 -26.83 -13.65
C PHE A 100 -17.40 -26.05 -14.86
N ARG A 101 -16.17 -26.30 -15.34
CA ARG A 101 -15.66 -25.67 -16.55
C ARG A 101 -16.54 -26.00 -17.76
N SER A 102 -16.88 -27.28 -17.94
CA SER A 102 -17.72 -27.73 -19.05
C SER A 102 -19.10 -27.09 -19.03
N LEU A 103 -19.72 -27.00 -17.85
CA LEU A 103 -21.03 -26.36 -17.67
C LEU A 103 -20.96 -24.85 -17.89
N LEU A 104 -20.09 -24.14 -17.15
CA LEU A 104 -20.07 -22.69 -17.11
C LEU A 104 -19.51 -22.05 -18.37
N MET A 105 -18.61 -22.72 -19.10
CA MET A 105 -18.04 -22.17 -20.34
C MET A 105 -18.89 -22.49 -21.59
N HIS A 106 -19.95 -23.29 -21.44
CA HIS A 106 -20.85 -23.62 -22.53
C HIS A 106 -21.86 -22.49 -22.81
N ARG A 107 -22.30 -22.38 -24.07
CA ARG A 107 -23.24 -21.33 -24.52
C ARG A 107 -24.60 -21.36 -23.80
N SER A 108 -25.03 -22.52 -23.31
CA SER A 108 -26.29 -22.64 -22.56
C SER A 108 -26.26 -21.85 -21.26
N SER A 109 -25.08 -21.69 -20.65
CA SER A 109 -24.88 -21.02 -19.37
C SER A 109 -24.69 -19.51 -19.51
N THR A 110 -24.90 -18.93 -20.70
CA THR A 110 -24.73 -17.48 -20.92
C THR A 110 -25.63 -16.65 -20.03
N HIS A 111 -26.84 -17.12 -19.71
CA HIS A 111 -27.73 -16.41 -18.79
C HIS A 111 -27.13 -16.27 -17.38
N ILE A 112 -26.42 -17.29 -16.89
CA ILE A 112 -25.74 -17.27 -15.58
C ILE A 112 -24.70 -16.15 -15.53
N TRP A 113 -23.93 -15.99 -16.60
CA TRP A 113 -22.93 -14.93 -16.67
C TRP A 113 -23.53 -13.54 -16.82
N LYS A 114 -24.64 -13.40 -17.56
CA LYS A 114 -25.37 -12.14 -17.67
C LYS A 114 -25.92 -11.69 -16.33
N GLU A 115 -26.52 -12.59 -15.57
CA GLU A 115 -27.01 -12.29 -14.22
C GLU A 115 -25.86 -11.95 -13.26
N ALA A 116 -24.77 -12.73 -13.28
CA ALA A 116 -23.57 -12.41 -12.50
C ALA A 116 -23.02 -11.03 -12.86
N ARG A 117 -23.03 -10.64 -14.14
CA ARG A 117 -22.62 -9.31 -14.60
C ARG A 117 -23.59 -8.23 -14.09
N ASN A 118 -24.89 -8.45 -14.17
CA ASN A 118 -25.92 -7.50 -13.73
C ASN A 118 -25.88 -7.27 -12.20
N SER A 119 -25.39 -8.24 -11.42
CA SER A 119 -25.12 -8.05 -9.99
C SER A 119 -24.06 -6.99 -9.68
N MET A 120 -23.25 -6.59 -10.67
CA MET A 120 -22.23 -5.55 -10.55
C MET A 120 -22.75 -4.22 -11.10
N PRO A 121 -23.06 -3.23 -10.25
CA PRO A 121 -23.59 -1.94 -10.70
C PRO A 121 -22.68 -1.25 -11.72
N GLY A 122 -23.27 -0.82 -12.83
CA GLY A 122 -22.60 -0.03 -13.87
C GLY A 122 -21.59 -0.78 -14.73
N LEU A 123 -21.42 -2.10 -14.58
CA LEU A 123 -20.50 -2.89 -15.41
C LEU A 123 -21.00 -2.94 -16.88
N PRO A 124 -20.22 -2.46 -17.87
CA PRO A 124 -20.66 -2.47 -19.26
C PRO A 124 -20.90 -3.88 -19.81
N GLU A 125 -21.65 -3.97 -20.90
CA GLU A 125 -21.77 -5.22 -21.66
C GLU A 125 -20.42 -5.62 -22.29
N PRO A 126 -20.20 -6.91 -22.58
CA PRO A 126 -19.02 -7.36 -23.31
C PRO A 126 -18.84 -6.64 -24.65
N PHE A 127 -17.57 -6.49 -25.07
CA PHE A 127 -17.27 -6.01 -26.42
C PHE A 127 -17.92 -6.93 -27.49
N PRO A 128 -18.32 -6.38 -28.65
CA PRO A 128 -18.85 -7.19 -29.74
C PRO A 128 -17.90 -8.34 -30.12
N GLY A 129 -18.42 -9.57 -30.17
CA GLY A 129 -17.65 -10.79 -30.44
C GLY A 129 -16.88 -11.36 -29.25
N MET A 130 -16.99 -10.76 -28.06
CA MET A 130 -16.42 -11.29 -26.82
C MET A 130 -17.49 -12.04 -26.02
N SER A 131 -17.16 -13.21 -25.49
CA SER A 131 -18.05 -13.96 -24.60
C SER A 131 -18.04 -13.36 -23.18
N GLU A 132 -19.15 -13.52 -22.45
CA GLU A 132 -19.25 -13.07 -21.05
C GLU A 132 -18.11 -13.58 -20.14
N PRO A 133 -17.69 -14.88 -20.20
CA PRO A 133 -16.56 -15.35 -19.39
C PRO A 133 -15.23 -14.70 -19.79
N ALA A 134 -15.01 -14.44 -21.08
CA ALA A 134 -13.80 -13.77 -21.54
C ALA A 134 -13.76 -12.30 -21.08
N PHE A 135 -14.91 -11.62 -21.10
CA PHE A 135 -15.05 -10.26 -20.61
C PHE A 135 -14.88 -10.19 -19.09
N ALA A 136 -15.43 -11.13 -18.33
CA ALA A 136 -15.20 -11.25 -16.90
C ALA A 136 -13.70 -11.45 -16.60
N ALA A 137 -13.00 -12.25 -17.41
CA ALA A 137 -11.56 -12.48 -17.22
C ALA A 137 -10.77 -11.20 -17.52
N LEU A 138 -11.15 -10.45 -18.55
CA LEU A 138 -10.57 -9.15 -18.84
C LEU A 138 -10.76 -8.17 -17.67
N CYS A 139 -11.97 -8.10 -17.11
CA CYS A 139 -12.33 -7.16 -16.06
C CYS A 139 -11.68 -7.48 -14.71
N PHE A 140 -11.68 -8.75 -14.29
CA PHE A 140 -11.38 -9.12 -12.89
C PHE A 140 -10.13 -9.97 -12.70
N ASP A 141 -9.66 -10.66 -13.74
CA ASP A 141 -8.47 -11.49 -13.61
C ASP A 141 -7.19 -10.64 -13.57
N SER A 142 -6.08 -11.22 -13.14
CA SER A 142 -4.82 -10.47 -12.96
C SER A 142 -3.65 -11.04 -13.76
N TYR A 143 -3.90 -11.84 -14.79
CA TYR A 143 -2.88 -12.47 -15.61
C TYR A 143 -2.66 -11.77 -16.95
N CYS A 144 -1.44 -11.87 -17.46
CA CYS A 144 -1.11 -11.46 -18.83
C CYS A 144 -1.84 -12.35 -19.82
N HIS A 145 -2.51 -11.75 -20.81
CA HIS A 145 -3.19 -12.53 -21.85
C HIS A 145 -2.20 -13.21 -22.81
N LEU A 146 -0.93 -12.79 -22.84
CA LEU A 146 0.07 -13.35 -23.74
C LEU A 146 1.04 -14.34 -23.09
N CYS A 147 1.40 -14.12 -21.82
CA CYS A 147 2.40 -14.94 -21.13
C CYS A 147 1.95 -15.49 -19.78
N SER A 148 0.70 -15.23 -19.38
CA SER A 148 0.13 -15.66 -18.10
C SER A 148 0.90 -15.23 -16.84
N ARG A 149 1.75 -14.20 -16.92
CA ARG A 149 2.39 -13.62 -15.73
C ARG A 149 1.31 -13.00 -14.82
N PRO A 150 1.30 -13.27 -13.49
CA PRO A 150 0.30 -12.76 -12.56
C PRO A 150 0.50 -11.27 -12.21
N GLN A 151 -0.41 -10.75 -11.37
CA GLN A 151 -0.35 -9.43 -10.73
C GLN A 151 -0.46 -8.21 -11.67
N ILE A 152 -1.17 -8.36 -12.78
CA ILE A 152 -1.43 -7.28 -13.73
C ILE A 152 -2.74 -6.59 -13.38
N ARG A 153 -2.61 -5.38 -12.83
CA ARG A 153 -3.75 -4.59 -12.37
C ARG A 153 -4.43 -3.79 -13.48
N ASP A 154 -3.67 -3.36 -14.48
CA ASP A 154 -4.18 -2.49 -15.54
C ASP A 154 -4.62 -3.26 -16.79
N VAL A 155 -5.77 -2.86 -17.32
CA VAL A 155 -6.32 -3.32 -18.59
C VAL A 155 -5.99 -2.31 -19.68
N VAL A 156 -5.59 -2.80 -20.84
CA VAL A 156 -5.49 -2.00 -22.07
C VAL A 156 -6.77 -2.24 -22.85
N TRP A 157 -7.79 -1.43 -22.60
CA TRP A 157 -9.16 -1.62 -23.10
C TRP A 157 -9.25 -1.57 -24.62
N GLU A 158 -8.46 -0.71 -25.26
CA GLU A 158 -8.35 -0.61 -26.73
C GLU A 158 -7.87 -1.93 -27.34
N PHE A 159 -6.93 -2.61 -26.67
CA PHE A 159 -6.47 -3.93 -27.11
C PHE A 159 -7.32 -5.07 -26.57
N ARG A 160 -8.29 -4.80 -25.69
CA ARG A 160 -9.12 -5.81 -25.00
C ARG A 160 -8.26 -6.87 -24.30
N MET A 161 -7.13 -6.44 -23.70
CA MET A 161 -6.15 -7.33 -23.08
C MET A 161 -5.50 -6.74 -21.83
N ARG A 162 -5.03 -7.63 -20.95
CA ARG A 162 -4.02 -7.31 -19.91
C ARG A 162 -2.64 -7.70 -20.39
N LEU A 163 -1.70 -6.76 -20.34
CA LEU A 163 -0.32 -6.94 -20.79
C LEU A 163 0.66 -6.56 -19.68
N CYS A 164 1.64 -7.42 -19.42
CA CYS A 164 2.74 -7.07 -18.53
C CYS A 164 3.69 -6.10 -19.24
N ASN A 165 4.54 -5.38 -18.50
CA ASN A 165 5.46 -4.40 -19.10
C ASN A 165 6.34 -5.01 -20.20
N GLN A 166 6.86 -6.22 -19.99
CA GLN A 166 7.66 -6.94 -21.00
C GLN A 166 6.85 -7.25 -22.27
N CYS A 167 5.60 -7.67 -22.14
CA CYS A 167 4.73 -7.92 -23.31
C CYS A 167 4.33 -6.61 -23.99
N LYS A 168 4.10 -5.52 -23.24
CA LYS A 168 3.87 -4.20 -23.83
C LYS A 168 5.07 -3.78 -24.68
N ASP A 169 6.29 -3.93 -24.16
CA ASP A 169 7.51 -3.51 -24.87
C ASP A 169 7.83 -4.38 -26.09
N THR A 170 7.56 -5.69 -26.02
CA THR A 170 7.90 -6.64 -27.10
C THR A 170 6.81 -6.84 -28.14
N LYS A 171 5.53 -6.63 -27.77
CA LYS A 171 4.37 -6.93 -28.61
C LYS A 171 3.60 -5.68 -29.04
N THR A 172 4.08 -4.50 -28.68
CA THR A 172 3.60 -3.24 -29.25
C THR A 172 4.72 -2.55 -30.03
N THR A 173 4.35 -1.85 -31.09
CA THR A 173 5.27 -1.03 -31.88
C THR A 173 4.78 0.41 -31.89
N LEU A 174 5.71 1.35 -32.02
CA LEU A 174 5.35 2.76 -32.13
C LEU A 174 4.55 2.99 -33.41
N TYR A 175 3.41 3.65 -33.28
CA TYR A 175 2.62 4.11 -34.39
C TYR A 175 3.38 5.23 -35.11
N GLN A 176 3.77 4.97 -36.36
CA GLN A 176 4.34 5.95 -37.26
C GLN A 176 3.32 6.26 -38.36
N ARG A 177 3.05 7.55 -38.59
CA ARG A 177 2.15 7.96 -39.67
C ARG A 177 2.72 7.50 -41.03
N PRO A 178 1.86 7.16 -42.02
CA PRO A 178 2.30 6.94 -43.39
C PRO A 178 2.99 8.20 -43.91
N THR A 179 4.13 8.05 -44.59
CA THR A 179 4.83 9.13 -45.29
C THR A 179 4.74 8.89 -46.79
N PRO A 180 4.90 9.92 -47.65
CA PRO A 180 4.91 9.75 -49.11
C PRO A 180 5.97 8.74 -49.58
N GLN A 181 7.06 8.58 -48.84
CA GLN A 181 8.15 7.64 -49.10
C GLN A 181 7.87 6.21 -48.59
N CYS A 182 6.83 6.01 -47.78
CA CYS A 182 6.44 4.70 -47.23
C CYS A 182 4.90 4.58 -47.11
N PRO A 183 4.19 4.41 -48.25
CA PRO A 183 2.72 4.38 -48.31
C PRO A 183 2.09 3.08 -47.79
N VAL A 184 2.92 2.11 -47.39
CA VAL A 184 2.53 0.74 -47.03
C VAL A 184 1.92 0.65 -45.62
N ARG A 185 1.92 1.73 -44.85
CA ARG A 185 1.39 1.73 -43.48
C ARG A 185 -0.11 2.06 -43.46
N PRO A 186 -0.93 1.28 -42.73
CA PRO A 186 -2.35 1.57 -42.62
C PRO A 186 -2.56 2.94 -41.95
N PRO A 187 -3.39 3.81 -42.52
CA PRO A 187 -3.58 5.18 -42.02
C PRO A 187 -4.38 5.24 -40.70
N VAL A 188 -5.00 4.13 -40.30
CA VAL A 188 -5.98 4.06 -39.22
C VAL A 188 -5.77 2.78 -38.42
N MET A 189 -5.37 2.92 -37.16
CA MET A 189 -4.95 1.83 -36.27
C MET A 189 -5.48 2.03 -34.86
N THR A 190 -5.86 0.94 -34.20
CA THR A 190 -6.17 0.93 -32.78
C THR A 190 -4.87 1.23 -32.02
N ALA A 191 -4.76 2.42 -31.45
CA ALA A 191 -3.54 2.88 -30.83
C ALA A 191 -3.77 3.31 -29.39
N VAL A 192 -2.78 3.04 -28.54
CA VAL A 192 -2.80 3.37 -27.12
C VAL A 192 -1.69 4.37 -26.85
N LEU A 193 -1.95 5.33 -25.97
CA LEU A 193 -0.90 6.24 -25.49
C LEU A 193 0.09 5.46 -24.61
N SER A 194 1.35 5.47 -25.03
CA SER A 194 2.51 4.96 -24.31
C SER A 194 3.30 6.11 -23.67
N LYS A 195 4.36 5.77 -22.94
CA LYS A 195 5.21 6.74 -22.23
C LYS A 195 5.67 7.87 -23.17
N GLY A 196 5.54 9.11 -22.70
CA GLY A 196 5.94 10.31 -23.45
C GLY A 196 4.97 10.71 -24.57
N SER A 197 3.68 10.43 -24.43
CA SER A 197 2.62 10.80 -25.39
C SER A 197 2.77 10.18 -26.78
N ARG A 198 3.56 9.11 -26.89
CA ARG A 198 3.72 8.34 -28.13
C ARG A 198 2.57 7.36 -28.29
N ARG A 199 2.03 7.22 -29.49
CA ARG A 199 1.01 6.20 -29.79
C ARG A 199 1.69 4.87 -30.09
N SER A 200 1.23 3.79 -29.49
CA SER A 200 1.67 2.42 -29.74
C SER A 200 0.51 1.58 -30.26
N VAL A 201 0.78 0.68 -31.18
CA VAL A 201 -0.19 -0.28 -31.74
C VAL A 201 0.24 -1.70 -31.39
N LEU A 202 -0.71 -2.63 -31.35
CA LEU A 202 -0.38 -4.04 -31.22
C LEU A 202 0.33 -4.51 -32.51
N THR A 203 1.49 -5.14 -32.39
CA THR A 203 2.31 -5.51 -33.55
C THR A 203 1.57 -6.45 -34.50
N SER A 204 0.82 -7.41 -33.95
CA SER A 204 0.04 -8.37 -34.76
C SER A 204 -1.09 -7.69 -35.52
N GLU A 205 -1.84 -6.78 -34.88
CA GLU A 205 -2.93 -6.04 -35.52
C GLU A 205 -2.39 -5.09 -36.60
N ALA A 206 -1.23 -4.47 -36.35
CA ALA A 206 -0.54 -3.63 -37.32
C ALA A 206 -0.14 -4.41 -38.58
N GLN A 207 0.42 -5.61 -38.39
CA GLN A 207 0.81 -6.48 -39.49
C GLN A 207 -0.42 -6.95 -40.29
N GLU A 208 -1.45 -7.45 -39.62
CA GLU A 208 -2.68 -7.91 -40.27
C GLU A 208 -3.36 -6.78 -41.07
N THR A 209 -3.42 -5.58 -40.49
CA THR A 209 -4.00 -4.43 -41.18
C THR A 209 -3.15 -4.00 -42.37
N ALA A 210 -1.81 -4.07 -42.25
CA ALA A 210 -0.89 -3.72 -43.34
C ALA A 210 -0.99 -4.72 -44.50
N ASP A 211 -1.13 -6.00 -44.20
CA ASP A 211 -1.26 -7.03 -45.23
C ASP A 211 -2.59 -6.93 -45.97
N LYS A 212 -3.70 -6.66 -45.26
CA LYS A 212 -4.99 -6.33 -45.89
C LYS A 212 -4.89 -5.06 -46.75
N TRP A 213 -4.19 -4.04 -46.28
CA TRP A 213 -4.01 -2.78 -47.01
C TRP A 213 -3.23 -2.97 -48.32
N LYS A 214 -2.18 -3.79 -48.33
CA LYS A 214 -1.39 -4.11 -49.54
C LYS A 214 -2.20 -4.85 -50.60
N GLN A 215 -3.18 -5.65 -50.20
CA GLN A 215 -4.03 -6.41 -51.13
C GLN A 215 -5.03 -5.51 -51.88
N LEU A 216 -5.32 -4.31 -51.37
CA LEU A 216 -6.24 -3.36 -52.00
C LEU A 216 -5.49 -2.56 -53.07
N THR A 217 -5.78 -2.83 -54.34
CA THR A 217 -5.21 -2.09 -55.47
C THR A 217 -6.07 -0.91 -55.89
N ASP A 218 -7.40 -1.02 -55.79
CA ASP A 218 -8.35 0.02 -56.16
C ASP A 218 -8.47 1.14 -55.10
N GLU A 219 -8.48 2.39 -55.57
CA GLU A 219 -8.59 3.57 -54.72
C GLU A 219 -9.99 3.72 -54.08
N LYS A 220 -11.06 3.27 -54.73
CA LYS A 220 -12.40 3.31 -54.10
C LYS A 220 -12.48 2.28 -52.97
N GLU A 221 -11.92 1.09 -53.15
CA GLU A 221 -11.82 0.06 -52.11
C GLU A 221 -10.97 0.51 -50.91
N LYS A 222 -9.81 1.14 -51.15
CA LYS A 222 -8.98 1.74 -50.09
C LYS A 222 -9.75 2.79 -49.29
N LYS A 223 -10.47 3.69 -49.95
CA LYS A 223 -11.31 4.70 -49.27
C LYS A 223 -12.40 4.04 -48.42
N LYS A 224 -13.11 3.04 -48.95
CA LYS A 224 -14.13 2.28 -48.20
C LYS A 224 -13.52 1.59 -46.98
N PHE A 225 -12.35 0.98 -47.13
CA PHE A 225 -11.63 0.34 -46.03
C PHE A 225 -11.28 1.35 -44.91
N ILE A 226 -10.73 2.52 -45.27
CA ILE A 226 -10.41 3.58 -44.30
C ILE A 226 -11.65 4.01 -43.53
N VAL A 227 -12.75 4.32 -44.23
CA VAL A 227 -14.00 4.78 -43.61
C VAL A 227 -14.54 3.71 -42.64
N LYS A 228 -14.61 2.46 -43.09
CA LYS A 228 -15.05 1.33 -42.25
C LYS A 228 -14.17 1.18 -41.01
N ARG A 229 -12.84 1.24 -41.17
CA ARG A 229 -11.90 1.07 -40.07
C ARG A 229 -11.99 2.22 -39.06
N LYS A 230 -12.14 3.47 -39.52
CA LYS A 230 -12.36 4.63 -38.63
C LYS A 230 -13.61 4.44 -37.78
N SER A 231 -14.71 4.00 -38.39
CA SER A 231 -15.95 3.74 -37.66
C SER A 231 -15.76 2.66 -36.58
N GLN A 232 -15.11 1.55 -36.93
CA GLN A 232 -14.85 0.45 -35.98
C GLN A 232 -13.98 0.89 -34.80
N ILE A 233 -12.93 1.67 -35.06
CA ILE A 233 -12.05 2.17 -34.01
C ILE A 233 -12.79 3.17 -33.13
N SER A 234 -13.57 4.08 -33.71
CA SER A 234 -14.35 5.05 -32.93
C SER A 234 -15.35 4.36 -32.00
N GLU A 235 -16.02 3.31 -32.49
CA GLU A 235 -16.94 2.52 -31.66
C GLU A 235 -16.21 1.78 -30.54
N LEU A 236 -15.06 1.16 -30.86
CA LEU A 236 -14.19 0.50 -29.89
C LEU A 236 -13.68 1.48 -28.82
N GLU A 237 -13.22 2.66 -29.21
CA GLU A 237 -12.73 3.71 -28.31
C GLU A 237 -13.85 4.18 -27.38
N ARG A 238 -15.06 4.40 -27.91
CA ARG A 238 -16.23 4.77 -27.11
C ARG A 238 -16.58 3.70 -26.08
N HIS A 239 -16.55 2.43 -26.48
CA HIS A 239 -16.81 1.32 -25.56
C HIS A 239 -15.68 1.19 -24.52
N ALA A 240 -14.42 1.24 -24.96
CA ALA A 240 -13.24 1.19 -24.10
C ALA A 240 -13.23 2.33 -23.07
N ALA A 241 -13.72 3.52 -23.42
CA ALA A 241 -13.88 4.64 -22.49
C ALA A 241 -14.85 4.29 -21.36
N LYS A 242 -16.03 3.74 -21.67
CA LYS A 242 -17.02 3.28 -20.67
C LYS A 242 -16.43 2.23 -19.73
N CYS A 243 -15.74 1.22 -20.28
CA CYS A 243 -15.09 0.18 -19.48
C CYS A 243 -13.99 0.74 -18.58
N ARG A 244 -13.21 1.71 -19.08
CA ARG A 244 -12.16 2.37 -18.30
C ARG A 244 -12.74 3.19 -17.17
N GLU A 245 -13.77 3.98 -17.43
CA GLU A 245 -14.47 4.78 -16.43
C GLU A 245 -15.02 3.89 -15.32
N TRP A 246 -15.78 2.87 -15.70
CA TRP A 246 -16.30 1.89 -14.74
C TRP A 246 -15.18 1.24 -13.92
N PHE A 247 -14.11 0.79 -14.56
CA PHE A 247 -13.00 0.12 -13.87
C PHE A 247 -12.24 1.05 -12.92
N MET A 248 -12.15 2.35 -13.23
CA MET A 248 -11.56 3.33 -12.32
C MET A 248 -12.45 3.56 -11.10
N ASN A 249 -13.77 3.69 -11.30
CA ASN A 249 -14.74 3.79 -10.21
C ASN A 249 -14.70 2.53 -9.33
N PHE A 250 -14.79 1.35 -9.92
CA PHE A 250 -14.70 0.07 -9.20
C PHE A 250 -13.41 -0.04 -8.36
N LYS A 251 -12.25 0.35 -8.91
CA LYS A 251 -10.99 0.36 -8.15
C LYS A 251 -11.00 1.36 -6.99
N ARG A 252 -11.57 2.55 -7.21
CA ARG A 252 -11.69 3.58 -6.19
C ARG A 252 -12.59 3.10 -5.06
N ASP A 253 -13.76 2.59 -5.38
CA ASP A 253 -14.76 2.15 -4.40
C ASP A 253 -14.19 0.97 -3.58
N ARG A 254 -13.50 0.03 -4.25
CA ARG A 254 -12.79 -1.06 -3.57
C ARG A 254 -11.67 -0.55 -2.63
N ALA A 255 -10.96 0.51 -3.02
CA ALA A 255 -9.95 1.12 -2.16
C ALA A 255 -10.60 1.83 -0.96
N GLN A 256 -11.72 2.51 -1.16
CA GLN A 256 -12.49 3.15 -0.09
C GLN A 256 -13.04 2.13 0.91
N GLU A 257 -13.57 1.00 0.46
CA GLU A 257 -13.99 -0.11 1.33
C GLU A 257 -12.83 -0.60 2.22
N ILE A 258 -11.64 -0.79 1.63
CA ILE A 258 -10.45 -1.23 2.36
C ILE A 258 -10.03 -0.18 3.39
N GLU A 259 -10.02 1.11 3.03
CA GLU A 259 -9.69 2.19 3.97
C GLU A 259 -10.74 2.32 5.07
N MET A 260 -12.02 2.11 4.77
CA MET A 260 -13.09 2.10 5.77
C MET A 260 -12.89 0.97 6.79
N ILE A 261 -12.54 -0.24 6.34
CA ILE A 261 -12.26 -1.37 7.25
C ILE A 261 -11.03 -1.07 8.13
N LYS A 262 -9.98 -0.48 7.56
CA LYS A 262 -8.79 -0.06 8.34
C LYS A 262 -9.14 1.01 9.38
N LYS A 263 -9.96 1.99 9.00
CA LYS A 263 -10.43 3.03 9.92
C LYS A 263 -11.23 2.41 11.07
N GLN A 264 -12.21 1.57 10.77
CA GLN A 264 -12.99 0.87 11.79
C GLN A 264 -12.11 0.04 12.73
N ARG A 265 -11.09 -0.63 12.19
CA ARG A 265 -10.09 -1.35 12.99
C ARG A 265 -9.32 -0.41 13.91
N TYR A 266 -8.85 0.72 13.41
CA TYR A 266 -8.15 1.73 14.20
C TYR A 266 -9.04 2.22 15.36
N ASP A 267 -10.27 2.60 15.04
CA ASP A 267 -11.24 3.13 16.01
C ASP A 267 -11.53 2.09 17.12
N ASP A 268 -11.76 0.82 16.76
CA ASP A 268 -12.00 -0.25 17.73
C ASP A 268 -10.77 -0.54 18.62
N ILE A 269 -9.55 -0.52 18.06
CA ILE A 269 -8.33 -0.67 18.85
C ILE A 269 -8.20 0.50 19.84
N CYS A 270 -8.41 1.73 19.40
CA CYS A 270 -8.37 2.92 20.27
C CYS A 270 -9.40 2.84 21.40
N GLN A 271 -10.66 2.51 21.10
CA GLN A 271 -11.71 2.34 22.11
C GLN A 271 -11.38 1.24 23.13
N ARG A 272 -10.75 0.14 22.68
CA ARG A 272 -10.33 -0.94 23.58
C ARG A 272 -9.11 -0.56 24.40
N LEU A 273 -8.22 0.30 23.90
CA LEU A 273 -7.09 0.86 24.64
C LEU A 273 -7.55 1.80 25.73
N GLU A 274 -8.50 2.70 25.41
CA GLU A 274 -9.15 3.58 26.38
C GLU A 274 -9.69 2.75 27.55
N LYS A 275 -10.49 1.71 27.28
CA LYS A 275 -11.03 0.82 28.33
C LYS A 275 -10.00 0.12 29.24
N ILE A 276 -8.71 0.12 28.89
CA ILE A 276 -7.65 -0.52 29.69
C ILE A 276 -6.62 0.49 30.23
N GLY A 277 -6.95 1.79 30.29
CA GLY A 277 -6.12 2.81 30.96
C GLY A 277 -5.12 3.52 30.04
N TYR A 278 -5.44 3.67 28.75
CA TYR A 278 -4.61 4.37 27.76
C TYR A 278 -5.32 5.59 27.14
N GLU A 279 -6.32 6.14 27.83
CA GLU A 279 -7.15 7.26 27.36
C GLU A 279 -6.29 8.46 26.96
N ASP A 280 -5.38 8.91 27.83
CA ASP A 280 -4.50 10.06 27.56
C ASP A 280 -3.52 9.76 26.41
N ASP A 281 -3.00 8.54 26.37
CA ASP A 281 -2.07 8.11 25.31
C ASP A 281 -2.78 8.11 23.94
N VAL A 282 -4.04 7.67 23.88
CA VAL A 282 -4.87 7.69 22.66
C VAL A 282 -5.23 9.11 22.26
N ALA A 283 -5.67 9.95 23.20
CA ALA A 283 -5.98 11.35 22.96
C ALA A 283 -4.77 12.12 22.41
N TRP A 284 -3.58 11.89 22.97
CA TRP A 284 -2.35 12.50 22.48
C TRP A 284 -2.02 12.06 21.04
N VAL A 285 -2.17 10.78 20.69
CA VAL A 285 -1.96 10.30 19.32
C VAL A 285 -2.89 11.00 18.33
N GLN A 286 -4.17 11.11 18.68
CA GLN A 286 -5.19 11.73 17.83
C GLN A 286 -4.94 13.24 17.66
N TYR A 287 -4.56 13.93 18.73
CA TYR A 287 -4.28 15.36 18.71
C TYR A 287 -2.98 15.70 17.97
N SER A 288 -1.90 14.96 18.22
CA SER A 288 -0.59 15.18 17.61
C SER A 288 -0.53 14.80 16.12
N GLY A 289 -1.51 14.04 15.64
CA GLY A 289 -1.49 13.45 14.29
C GLY A 289 -0.42 12.36 14.14
N TYR A 290 0.00 11.73 15.25
CA TYR A 290 1.02 10.69 15.22
C TYR A 290 0.54 9.47 14.41
N ALA A 291 1.33 9.09 13.41
CA ALA A 291 0.95 8.05 12.47
C ALA A 291 1.24 6.64 13.02
N LEU A 292 0.19 5.96 13.52
CA LEU A 292 0.25 4.56 13.95
C LEU A 292 0.27 3.54 12.79
N ASP A 293 0.13 4.00 11.54
CA ASP A 293 0.12 3.15 10.34
C ASP A 293 1.45 2.43 10.06
N THR A 294 2.54 2.91 10.69
CA THR A 294 3.85 2.26 10.74
C THR A 294 3.81 0.92 11.48
N VAL A 295 2.84 0.71 12.37
CA VAL A 295 2.66 -0.53 13.11
C VAL A 295 1.63 -1.40 12.40
N ALA A 296 2.05 -2.58 11.95
CA ALA A 296 1.24 -3.47 11.11
C ALA A 296 -0.16 -3.76 11.69
N VAL A 297 -0.27 -3.90 13.02
CA VAL A 297 -1.54 -4.21 13.70
C VAL A 297 -2.63 -3.16 13.48
N PHE A 298 -2.27 -1.91 13.20
CA PHE A 298 -3.21 -0.82 12.89
C PHE A 298 -3.53 -0.69 11.39
N ARG A 299 -2.69 -1.26 10.51
CA ARG A 299 -2.83 -1.12 9.05
C ARG A 299 -3.61 -2.24 8.37
N GLU A 300 -3.90 -3.34 9.09
CA GLU A 300 -4.60 -4.49 8.51
C GLU A 300 -6.05 -4.19 8.17
N ALA A 301 -6.51 -4.59 6.99
CA ALA A 301 -7.91 -4.46 6.59
C ALA A 301 -8.73 -5.67 7.10
N LYS A 302 -8.86 -5.80 8.42
CA LYS A 302 -9.63 -6.86 9.10
C LYS A 302 -10.32 -6.32 10.35
N HIS A 303 -11.52 -6.80 10.63
CA HIS A 303 -12.23 -6.49 11.87
C HIS A 303 -11.48 -7.06 13.10
N VAL A 304 -11.67 -6.41 14.24
CA VAL A 304 -11.09 -6.81 15.53
C VAL A 304 -12.19 -7.50 16.34
N THR A 305 -12.22 -8.82 16.26
CA THR A 305 -13.05 -9.63 17.17
C THR A 305 -12.35 -9.73 18.53
N ASP A 306 -13.06 -10.19 19.57
CA ASP A 306 -12.46 -10.35 20.90
C ASP A 306 -11.26 -11.31 20.90
N GLN A 307 -11.33 -12.37 20.10
CA GLN A 307 -10.20 -13.28 19.90
C GLN A 307 -9.01 -12.59 19.23
N VAL A 308 -9.26 -11.78 18.19
CA VAL A 308 -8.19 -11.00 17.53
C VAL A 308 -7.60 -9.99 18.50
N TRP A 309 -8.44 -9.31 19.30
CA TRP A 309 -8.01 -8.37 20.32
C TRP A 309 -7.09 -9.03 21.35
N ALA A 310 -7.47 -10.19 21.89
CA ALA A 310 -6.65 -10.94 22.84
C ALA A 310 -5.24 -11.24 22.29
N ASN A 311 -5.14 -11.54 20.99
CA ASN A 311 -3.87 -11.82 20.34
C ASN A 311 -3.01 -10.56 20.10
N ILE A 312 -3.62 -9.43 19.73
CA ILE A 312 -2.87 -8.20 19.41
C ILE A 312 -2.60 -7.32 20.64
N LYS A 313 -3.41 -7.42 21.70
CA LYS A 313 -3.33 -6.58 22.91
C LYS A 313 -1.91 -6.46 23.47
N PRO A 314 -1.13 -7.55 23.68
CA PRO A 314 0.23 -7.44 24.22
C PRO A 314 1.18 -6.63 23.33
N THR A 315 1.03 -6.76 22.01
CA THR A 315 1.84 -6.02 21.04
C THR A 315 1.50 -4.54 21.07
N VAL A 316 0.20 -4.22 21.11
CA VAL A 316 -0.28 -2.83 21.14
C VAL A 316 0.12 -2.13 22.43
N THR A 317 -0.12 -2.75 23.60
CA THR A 317 0.22 -2.15 24.90
C THR A 317 1.72 -1.96 25.06
N LYS A 318 2.54 -2.93 24.63
CA LYS A 318 4.00 -2.79 24.60
C LYS A 318 4.43 -1.61 23.73
N TYR A 319 3.81 -1.42 22.57
CA TYR A 319 4.12 -0.29 21.70
C TYR A 319 3.74 1.04 22.35
N PHE A 320 2.56 1.13 22.95
CA PHE A 320 2.11 2.33 23.64
C PHE A 320 3.03 2.69 24.82
N ASN A 321 3.40 1.72 25.65
CA ASN A 321 4.30 1.94 26.79
C ASN A 321 5.71 2.37 26.36
N ASN A 322 6.24 1.80 25.28
CA ASN A 322 7.63 2.04 24.89
C ASN A 322 7.81 3.24 23.95
N HIS A 323 6.77 3.65 23.22
CA HIS A 323 6.90 4.65 22.16
C HIS A 323 5.92 5.80 22.28
N ILE A 324 4.69 5.57 22.74
CA ILE A 324 3.65 6.61 22.79
C ILE A 324 3.72 7.36 24.11
N ARG A 325 3.59 6.64 25.23
CA ARG A 325 3.59 7.23 26.57
C ARG A 325 4.83 8.09 26.86
N PRO A 326 6.07 7.65 26.54
CA PRO A 326 7.24 8.49 26.78
C PRO A 326 7.23 9.79 25.95
N ARG A 327 6.65 9.77 24.75
CA ARG A 327 6.51 10.97 23.92
C ARG A 327 5.45 11.91 24.47
N ARG A 328 4.29 11.37 24.85
CA ARG A 328 3.22 12.15 25.48
C ARG A 328 3.74 12.84 26.75
N VAL A 329 4.36 12.10 27.66
CA VAL A 329 4.92 12.64 28.91
C VAL A 329 5.99 13.70 28.63
N ALA A 330 6.85 13.48 27.63
CA ALA A 330 7.82 14.49 27.23
C ALA A 330 7.15 15.77 26.68
N ASP A 331 6.14 15.64 25.83
CA ASP A 331 5.39 16.78 25.28
C ASP A 331 4.64 17.55 26.37
N GLU A 332 4.01 16.84 27.31
CA GLU A 332 3.36 17.43 28.50
C GLU A 332 4.38 18.19 29.36
N TYR A 333 5.54 17.57 29.63
CA TYR A 333 6.64 18.22 30.34
C TYR A 333 7.14 19.46 29.62
N PHE A 334 7.34 19.41 28.30
CA PHE A 334 7.74 20.58 27.52
C PHE A 334 6.67 21.68 27.50
N ALA A 335 5.39 21.31 27.43
CA ALA A 335 4.29 22.26 27.48
C ALA A 335 4.21 22.96 28.84
N PHE A 336 4.34 22.19 29.93
CA PHE A 336 4.42 22.70 31.29
C PHE A 336 5.60 23.66 31.46
N LEU A 337 6.83 23.23 31.11
CA LEU A 337 8.00 24.10 31.18
C LEU A 337 7.82 25.38 30.37
N LYS A 338 7.25 25.30 29.17
CA LYS A 338 6.99 26.49 28.35
C LYS A 338 6.07 27.49 29.07
N HIS A 339 5.12 27.00 29.85
CA HIS A 339 4.20 27.83 30.64
C HIS A 339 4.85 28.38 31.92
N SER A 340 5.61 27.57 32.66
CA SER A 340 6.15 27.94 33.98
C SER A 340 7.44 28.77 33.91
N MET A 341 8.22 28.66 32.82
CA MET A 341 9.52 29.34 32.69
C MET A 341 9.46 30.89 32.71
N PRO A 342 8.45 31.57 32.16
CA PRO A 342 8.27 33.02 32.34
C PRO A 342 8.10 33.42 33.82
N SER A 343 7.26 32.71 34.57
CA SER A 343 7.05 32.95 36.01
C SER A 343 8.32 32.70 36.82
N LEU A 344 9.06 31.62 36.51
CA LEU A 344 10.37 31.35 37.11
C LEU A 344 11.35 32.50 36.87
N ARG A 345 11.44 33.01 35.63
CA ARG A 345 12.33 34.14 35.32
C ARG A 345 11.96 35.41 36.10
N LYS A 346 10.66 35.65 36.30
CA LYS A 346 10.18 36.78 37.10
C LYS A 346 10.57 36.61 38.57
N ALA A 347 10.33 35.43 39.16
CA ALA A 347 10.71 35.12 40.53
C ALA A 347 12.23 35.24 40.74
N MET A 348 13.03 34.66 39.83
CA MET A 348 14.49 34.78 39.83
C MET A 348 14.95 36.24 39.79
N ALA A 349 14.33 37.10 38.98
CA ALA A 349 14.68 38.51 38.93
C ALA A 349 14.38 39.24 40.25
N THR A 350 13.31 38.84 40.96
CA THR A 350 13.00 39.33 42.31
C THR A 350 14.05 38.85 43.31
N PHE A 351 14.38 37.54 43.31
CA PHE A 351 15.38 36.96 44.20
C PHE A 351 16.77 37.56 44.02
N ALA A 352 17.20 37.78 42.77
CA ALA A 352 18.49 38.40 42.49
C ALA A 352 18.63 39.81 43.08
N ARG A 353 17.53 40.58 43.15
CA ARG A 353 17.54 41.91 43.81
C ARG A 353 17.77 41.81 45.32
N SER A 354 17.29 40.75 45.96
CA SER A 354 17.41 40.56 47.42
C SER A 354 18.75 39.96 47.85
N TYR A 355 19.44 39.20 46.97
CA TYR A 355 20.65 38.43 47.31
C TYR A 355 21.95 38.95 46.64
N GLY A 356 21.89 40.07 45.91
CA GLY A 356 23.06 40.72 45.29
C GLY A 356 23.42 40.22 43.89
N ASN A 357 24.49 40.80 43.32
CA ASN A 357 24.78 40.74 41.86
C ASN A 357 25.28 39.38 41.31
N ILE A 358 25.54 38.37 42.16
CA ILE A 358 26.05 37.06 41.73
C ILE A 358 24.96 36.00 41.90
N PHE A 359 24.23 35.75 40.81
CA PHE A 359 23.09 34.84 40.75
C PHE A 359 23.22 33.84 39.58
N PRO A 360 22.79 32.58 39.72
CA PRO A 360 22.85 31.60 38.63
C PRO A 360 22.04 32.00 37.40
N LEU A 361 22.54 31.62 36.22
CA LEU A 361 21.74 31.64 34.99
C LEU A 361 20.50 30.75 35.15
N CYS A 362 19.41 31.12 34.46
CA CYS A 362 18.13 30.43 34.54
C CYS A 362 18.23 28.91 34.29
N ALA A 363 19.07 28.48 33.34
CA ALA A 363 19.30 27.05 33.10
C ALA A 363 19.97 26.34 34.28
N ASN A 364 20.88 26.99 35.00
CA ASN A 364 21.54 26.40 36.18
C ASN A 364 20.60 26.39 37.40
N PHE A 365 19.83 27.46 37.57
CA PHE A 365 18.86 27.57 38.67
C PHE A 365 17.73 26.55 38.53
N ALA A 366 17.14 26.44 37.33
CA ALA A 366 16.12 25.44 37.00
C ALA A 366 16.59 23.98 37.10
N ASN A 367 17.91 23.75 37.17
CA ASN A 367 18.51 22.42 37.24
C ASN A 367 18.84 22.00 38.68
N SER A 368 18.63 22.87 39.68
CA SER A 368 18.71 22.49 41.10
C SER A 368 17.61 21.48 41.46
N SER A 369 17.86 20.62 42.45
CA SER A 369 16.90 19.59 42.88
C SER A 369 15.57 20.18 43.31
N GLU A 370 15.62 21.25 44.10
CA GLU A 370 14.50 21.94 44.71
C GLU A 370 13.63 22.64 43.65
N VAL A 371 14.25 23.26 42.65
CA VAL A 371 13.52 23.90 41.55
C VAL A 371 12.98 22.85 40.57
N ARG A 372 13.66 21.71 40.40
CA ARG A 372 13.16 20.61 39.58
C ARG A 372 11.93 19.93 40.17
N GLU A 373 11.89 19.80 41.49
CA GLU A 373 10.74 19.25 42.21
C GLU A 373 9.50 20.14 42.04
N LEU A 374 9.67 21.47 42.12
CA LEU A 374 8.61 22.42 41.78
C LEU A 374 8.27 22.50 40.29
N LEU A 375 9.18 22.06 39.42
CA LEU A 375 8.97 21.99 37.97
C LEU A 375 8.55 20.59 37.51
N ASP A 376 8.00 19.76 38.40
CA ASP A 376 7.48 18.42 38.08
C ASP A 376 5.98 18.48 37.72
N PRO A 377 5.59 18.19 36.45
CA PRO A 377 4.20 18.19 36.01
C PRO A 377 3.37 17.03 36.58
N THR A 378 3.98 16.12 37.35
CA THR A 378 3.25 15.03 38.04
C THR A 378 2.65 15.44 39.38
N SER A 379 2.93 16.66 39.85
CA SER A 379 2.19 17.26 40.97
C SER A 379 0.75 17.59 40.52
N GLU A 380 -0.25 17.22 41.31
CA GLU A 380 -1.69 17.41 40.99
C GLU A 380 -2.13 18.90 40.97
N ASP A 381 -1.19 19.82 41.14
CA ASP A 381 -1.43 21.24 41.36
C ASP A 381 -1.41 22.07 40.08
N ASP A 382 -2.08 23.22 40.18
CA ASP A 382 -2.38 24.18 39.11
C ASP A 382 -1.18 24.51 38.20
N ILE A 383 -1.51 24.95 36.98
CA ILE A 383 -0.54 25.39 35.96
C ILE A 383 0.36 26.56 36.46
N ASP A 384 -0.06 27.25 37.53
CA ASP A 384 0.64 28.38 38.13
C ASP A 384 1.51 27.94 39.32
N VAL A 385 2.78 27.69 39.05
CA VAL A 385 3.77 27.30 40.07
C VAL A 385 4.12 28.50 40.96
N ASP A 386 3.84 28.39 42.26
CA ASP A 386 4.28 29.39 43.23
C ASP A 386 5.77 29.24 43.57
N PHE A 387 6.59 30.06 42.92
CA PHE A 387 8.03 30.08 43.14
C PHE A 387 8.44 30.72 44.47
N ASP A 388 7.54 31.39 45.20
CA ASP A 388 7.87 31.96 46.52
C ASP A 388 8.14 30.85 47.56
N LEU A 389 7.68 29.61 47.30
CA LEU A 389 8.06 28.42 48.06
C LEU A 389 9.57 28.14 48.06
N LEU A 390 10.32 28.73 47.12
CA LEU A 390 11.78 28.61 47.08
C LEU A 390 12.48 29.53 48.08
N ILE A 391 11.84 30.57 48.61
CA ILE A 391 12.47 31.58 49.48
C ILE A 391 13.21 30.94 50.68
N PRO A 392 12.65 29.95 51.41
CA PRO A 392 13.33 29.35 52.56
C PRO A 392 14.56 28.51 52.18
N VAL A 393 14.55 27.90 50.99
CA VAL A 393 15.61 27.00 50.51
C VAL A 393 16.62 27.69 49.58
N LEU A 394 16.34 28.94 49.20
CA LEU A 394 17.14 29.71 48.27
C LEU A 394 18.61 29.88 48.68
N PRO A 395 18.96 30.13 49.97
CA PRO A 395 20.38 30.21 50.38
C PRO A 395 21.15 28.93 50.07
N LYS A 396 20.55 27.77 50.36
CA LYS A 396 21.15 26.46 50.09
C LYS A 396 21.39 26.26 48.58
N ILE A 397 20.38 26.57 47.76
CA ILE A 397 20.48 26.45 46.29
C ILE A 397 21.63 27.30 45.74
N LEU A 398 21.80 28.53 46.26
CA LEU A 398 22.85 29.45 45.83
C LEU A 398 24.24 28.99 46.28
N ASP A 399 24.37 28.48 47.50
CA ASP A 399 25.63 27.97 48.03
C ASP A 399 26.09 26.71 47.29
N ASP A 400 25.19 25.77 47.05
CA ASP A 400 25.47 24.55 46.27
C ASP A 400 25.90 24.89 44.84
N TRP A 401 25.23 25.87 44.22
CA TRP A 401 25.61 26.36 42.90
C TRP A 401 27.01 27.00 42.90
N ARG A 402 27.33 27.88 43.86
CA ARG A 402 28.63 28.53 43.98
C ARG A 402 29.75 27.51 44.15
N GLN A 403 29.61 26.57 45.09
CA GLN A 403 30.58 25.50 45.31
C GLN A 403 30.83 24.66 44.04
N ASN A 404 29.78 24.42 43.26
CA ASN A 404 29.91 23.69 42.00
C ASN A 404 30.64 24.50 40.92
N VAL A 405 30.38 25.81 40.83
CA VAL A 405 31.10 26.71 39.91
C VAL A 405 32.57 26.80 40.30
N ASP A 406 32.87 26.99 41.59
CA ASP A 406 34.24 27.08 42.10
C ASP A 406 35.02 25.79 41.81
N ARG A 407 34.42 24.62 42.04
CA ARG A 407 35.02 23.32 41.71
C ARG A 407 35.34 23.18 40.21
N ARG A 408 34.43 23.64 39.35
CA ARG A 408 34.63 23.59 37.89
C ARG A 408 35.72 24.55 37.43
N LEU A 409 35.80 25.73 38.03
CA LEU A 409 36.86 26.70 37.77
C LEU A 409 38.23 26.18 38.25
N ASP A 410 38.31 25.62 39.46
CA ASP A 410 39.56 25.01 39.97
C ASP A 410 40.02 23.85 39.08
N THR A 411 39.09 23.04 38.57
CA THR A 411 39.41 21.97 37.60
C THR A 411 39.95 22.54 36.28
N TYR A 412 39.34 23.60 35.76
CA TYR A 412 39.74 24.25 34.50
C TYR A 412 41.08 25.00 34.62
N LEU A 413 41.39 25.54 35.81
CA LEU A 413 42.66 26.23 36.07
C LEU A 413 43.82 25.26 36.33
N ARG A 414 43.52 24.00 36.69
CA ARG A 414 44.49 22.91 36.89
C ARG A 414 44.73 22.05 35.65
N SER A 415 43.89 22.19 34.62
CA SER A 415 44.05 21.58 33.28
C SER A 415 44.77 22.53 32.33
#